data_AF-A0A4R1RI80-F1
#
_entry.id   AF-A0A4R1RI80-F1
#
_cell.length_a   1.000
_cell.length_b   1.000
_cell.length_c   1.000
_cell.angle_alpha   90.00
_cell.angle_beta   90.00
_cell.angle_gamma   90.00
#
_symmetry.space_group_name_H-M   'P 1'
#
loop_
_entity.id
_entity.type
_entity.pdbx_description
1 polymer ?
#
loop_
_entity_poly.entity_id
_entity_poly.type
_entity_poly.pdbx_seq_one_letter_code
_entity_poly.pdbx_strand_id
1 'polypeptide(L)'
;MRPTLILAAIIVGSASAPSVTPANAEDASWGCQVLLCAASQNPSWHEVPYCVPPMTKLIAAMKEPGFSWPICHEASAGKPGHETYEDCPVGTTVGYSSQGNNGGGGEPDQCIKTVDICRSAGQRASDADLRGTVIRRSFGDRGDSCIEQIATPRPRRADPYFFDIPNDQGVKQRFWFNLNH
;
A
#
# COMPACT_ATOMS: atom_id res chain seq x y z
N MET A 1 2.29 -90.29 7.11
CA MET A 1 3.48 -89.43 6.95
C MET A 1 3.16 -88.04 7.50
N ARG A 2 3.90 -87.56 8.50
CA ARG A 2 4.12 -86.12 8.81
C ARG A 2 5.43 -85.73 8.07
N PRO A 3 5.75 -84.45 7.72
CA PRO A 3 5.46 -83.19 8.43
C PRO A 3 4.79 -82.14 7.48
N THR A 4 4.72 -80.81 7.70
CA THR A 4 5.22 -79.90 8.75
C THR A 4 4.24 -78.72 8.93
N LEU A 5 4.40 -77.93 10.00
CA LEU A 5 3.95 -76.52 10.08
C LEU A 5 5.14 -75.60 9.75
N ILE A 6 4.91 -74.49 9.05
CA ILE A 6 5.86 -73.36 8.98
C ILE A 6 5.11 -72.10 9.43
N LEU A 7 5.48 -71.57 10.60
CA LEU A 7 5.10 -70.21 10.99
C LEU A 7 5.92 -69.22 10.16
N ALA A 8 5.24 -68.29 9.48
CA ALA A 8 5.86 -67.06 8.98
C ALA A 8 5.53 -65.92 9.94
N ALA A 9 6.49 -65.54 10.80
CA ALA A 9 6.36 -64.35 11.64
C ALA A 9 6.69 -63.11 10.81
N ILE A 10 5.67 -62.33 10.45
CA ILE A 10 5.88 -61.05 9.75
C ILE A 10 6.18 -59.98 10.81
N ILE A 11 7.42 -59.49 10.78
CA ILE A 11 7.90 -58.42 11.67
C ILE A 11 7.31 -57.11 11.14
N VAL A 12 6.32 -56.54 11.85
CA VAL A 12 5.86 -55.18 11.57
C VAL A 12 6.92 -54.20 12.04
N GLY A 13 7.73 -53.70 11.10
CA GLY A 13 8.70 -52.65 11.37
C GLY A 13 8.00 -51.33 11.66
N SER A 14 8.10 -50.86 12.91
CA SER A 14 7.65 -49.53 13.32
C SER A 14 8.51 -48.46 12.62
N ALA A 15 8.08 -47.99 11.46
CA ALA A 15 8.72 -46.86 10.80
C ALA A 15 8.47 -45.59 11.60
N SER A 16 9.47 -45.12 12.33
CA SER A 16 9.48 -43.80 12.95
C SER A 16 9.35 -42.74 11.87
N ALA A 17 8.16 -42.16 11.72
CA ALA A 17 7.97 -41.03 10.81
C ALA A 17 8.87 -39.86 11.26
N PRO A 18 9.57 -39.17 10.34
CA PRO A 18 10.28 -37.96 10.70
C PRO A 18 9.28 -36.92 11.20
N SER A 19 9.56 -36.32 12.35
CA SER A 19 8.79 -35.21 12.89
C SER A 19 8.89 -34.01 11.96
N VAL A 20 7.95 -33.89 11.03
CA VAL A 20 7.74 -32.66 10.27
C VAL A 20 7.34 -31.60 11.29
N THR A 21 8.24 -30.65 11.56
CA THR A 21 7.89 -29.44 12.31
C THR A 21 6.71 -28.79 11.61
N PRO A 22 5.63 -28.41 12.32
CA PRO A 22 4.54 -27.70 11.69
C PRO A 22 5.07 -26.38 11.12
N ALA A 23 5.17 -26.29 9.80
CA ALA A 23 5.03 -25.00 9.14
C ALA A 23 3.63 -24.51 9.49
N ASN A 24 3.53 -23.37 10.19
CA ASN A 24 2.30 -22.92 10.82
C ASN A 24 1.13 -22.85 9.83
N ALA A 25 0.24 -23.85 9.88
CA ALA A 25 -1.04 -23.79 9.17
C ALA A 25 -1.89 -22.60 9.64
N GLU A 26 -1.64 -22.12 10.86
CA GLU A 26 -2.25 -20.92 11.43
C GLU A 26 -1.77 -19.62 10.76
N ASP A 27 -0.53 -19.54 10.27
CA ASP A 27 0.00 -18.32 9.63
C ASP A 27 -0.58 -18.12 8.23
N ALA A 28 -0.75 -19.21 7.45
CA ALA A 28 -1.44 -19.17 6.16
C ALA A 28 -2.91 -18.75 6.32
N SER A 29 -3.59 -19.32 7.31
CA SER A 29 -4.99 -18.97 7.61
C SER A 29 -5.16 -17.50 8.03
N TRP A 30 -4.24 -16.97 8.84
CA TRP A 30 -4.23 -15.56 9.24
C TRP A 30 -3.88 -14.63 8.07
N GLY A 31 -2.94 -15.01 7.20
CA GLY A 31 -2.60 -14.24 6.00
C GLY A 31 -3.78 -14.07 5.04
N CYS A 32 -4.54 -15.13 4.81
CA CYS A 32 -5.77 -15.05 4.01
C CYS A 32 -6.90 -14.28 4.71
N GLN A 33 -7.01 -14.35 6.05
CA GLN A 33 -7.96 -13.53 6.80
C GLN A 33 -7.61 -12.02 6.69
N VAL A 34 -6.33 -11.67 6.81
CA VAL A 34 -5.83 -10.29 6.58
C VAL A 34 -6.12 -9.83 5.16
N LEU A 35 -5.83 -10.64 4.15
CA LEU A 35 -6.10 -10.31 2.75
C LEU A 35 -7.60 -10.06 2.50
N LEU A 36 -8.46 -10.96 2.97
CA LEU A 36 -9.91 -10.87 2.81
C LEU A 36 -10.47 -9.60 3.47
N CYS A 37 -10.01 -9.31 4.69
CA CYS A 37 -10.44 -8.12 5.43
C CYS A 37 -9.91 -6.83 4.80
N ALA A 38 -8.65 -6.79 4.36
CA ALA A 38 -8.08 -5.66 3.64
C ALA A 38 -8.71 -5.44 2.25
N ALA A 39 -9.30 -6.47 1.64
CA ALA A 39 -10.08 -6.35 0.42
C ALA A 39 -11.52 -5.86 0.64
N SER A 40 -12.01 -5.77 1.88
CA SER A 40 -13.34 -5.27 2.20
C SER A 40 -13.37 -3.74 2.13
N GLN A 41 -13.96 -3.20 1.05
CA GLN A 41 -14.12 -1.75 0.85
C GLN A 41 -15.49 -1.20 1.26
N ASN A 42 -16.55 -2.01 1.16
CA ASN A 42 -17.94 -1.58 1.41
C ASN A 42 -18.73 -2.69 2.10
N PRO A 43 -18.82 -2.73 3.45
CA PRO A 43 -18.16 -1.84 4.41
C PRO A 43 -16.64 -2.07 4.53
N SER A 44 -15.92 -1.12 5.14
CA SER A 44 -14.49 -1.24 5.41
C SER A 44 -14.20 -2.23 6.55
N TRP A 45 -12.95 -2.66 6.72
CA TRP A 45 -12.58 -3.59 7.79
C TRP A 45 -12.88 -3.08 9.21
N HIS A 46 -12.90 -1.75 9.41
CA HIS A 46 -13.30 -1.09 10.67
C HIS A 46 -14.75 -1.37 11.06
N GLU A 47 -15.63 -1.45 10.07
CA GLU A 47 -17.08 -1.62 10.23
C GLU A 47 -17.50 -3.10 10.24
N VAL A 48 -16.57 -4.03 9.94
CA VAL A 48 -16.80 -5.48 9.98
C VAL A 48 -16.20 -6.05 11.28
N PRO A 49 -17.00 -6.44 12.29
CA PRO A 49 -16.48 -6.85 13.60
C PRO A 49 -15.55 -8.07 13.58
N TYR A 50 -15.72 -8.97 12.60
CA TYR A 50 -14.83 -10.11 12.38
C TYR A 50 -13.45 -9.72 11.84
N CYS A 51 -13.35 -8.57 11.16
CA CYS A 51 -12.13 -8.09 10.53
C CYS A 51 -11.30 -7.15 11.41
N VAL A 52 -11.88 -6.57 12.46
CA VAL A 52 -11.10 -5.77 13.43
C VAL A 52 -9.99 -6.60 14.08
N PRO A 53 -10.24 -7.75 14.76
CA PRO A 53 -9.18 -8.51 15.43
C PRO A 53 -7.97 -8.94 14.56
N PRO A 54 -8.14 -9.52 13.34
CA PRO A 54 -7.00 -9.92 12.51
C PRO A 54 -6.19 -8.73 11.99
N MET A 55 -6.84 -7.59 11.73
CA MET A 55 -6.19 -6.35 11.28
C MET A 55 -5.47 -5.65 12.45
N THR A 56 -6.03 -5.64 13.66
CA THR A 56 -5.34 -5.17 14.87
C THR A 56 -4.09 -6.02 15.15
N LYS A 57 -4.19 -7.35 15.02
CA LYS A 57 -3.04 -8.28 15.15
C LYS A 57 -1.93 -7.95 14.15
N LEU A 58 -2.30 -7.62 12.91
CA LEU A 58 -1.36 -7.19 11.87
C LEU A 58 -0.66 -5.88 12.23
N ILE A 59 -1.41 -4.86 12.63
CA ILE A 59 -0.88 -3.54 13.02
C ILE A 59 0.02 -3.64 14.26
N ALA A 60 -0.26 -4.56 15.18
CA ALA A 60 0.63 -4.89 16.29
C ALA A 60 1.92 -5.56 15.80
N ALA A 61 1.81 -6.63 15.00
CA ALA A 61 2.95 -7.37 14.46
C ALA A 61 3.88 -6.48 13.60
N MET A 62 3.34 -5.50 12.88
CA MET A 62 4.11 -4.51 12.09
C MET A 62 5.07 -3.64 12.91
N LYS A 63 4.89 -3.58 14.24
CA LYS A 63 5.79 -2.84 15.15
C LYS A 63 6.98 -3.68 15.61
N GLU A 64 6.93 -5.00 15.42
CA GLU A 64 7.98 -5.91 15.84
C GLU A 64 9.17 -5.91 14.86
N PRO A 65 10.41 -6.01 15.36
CA PRO A 65 11.60 -6.04 14.51
C PRO A 65 11.61 -7.30 13.64
N GLY A 66 11.86 -7.14 12.35
CA GLY A 66 11.87 -8.25 11.39
C GLY A 66 10.49 -8.69 10.89
N PHE A 67 9.43 -7.92 11.17
CA PHE A 67 8.10 -8.17 10.62
C PHE A 67 8.12 -8.38 9.09
N SER A 68 7.42 -9.41 8.63
CA SER A 68 7.10 -9.64 7.22
C SER A 68 5.59 -9.79 7.06
N TRP A 69 5.06 -9.30 5.93
CA TRP A 69 3.63 -9.34 5.69
C TRP A 69 3.16 -10.79 5.51
N PRO A 70 2.08 -11.23 6.18
CA PRO A 70 1.65 -12.62 6.11
C PRO A 70 1.18 -12.98 4.70
N ILE A 71 1.60 -14.16 4.22
CA ILE A 71 1.33 -14.61 2.86
C ILE A 71 0.04 -15.44 2.84
N CYS A 72 -0.88 -15.10 1.94
CA CYS A 72 -2.00 -15.96 1.60
C CYS A 72 -1.61 -16.78 0.36
N HIS A 73 -1.36 -18.09 0.54
CA HIS A 73 -0.91 -18.97 -0.53
C HIS A 73 -2.01 -19.20 -1.58
N GLU A 74 -3.24 -19.31 -1.12
CA GLU A 74 -4.48 -19.53 -1.88
C GLU A 74 -4.73 -18.41 -2.90
N ALA A 75 -4.39 -17.17 -2.55
CA ALA A 75 -4.47 -16.01 -3.44
C ALA A 75 -3.12 -15.63 -4.08
N SER A 76 -2.03 -16.35 -3.74
CA SER A 76 -0.64 -15.96 -4.06
C SER A 76 -0.32 -14.50 -3.74
N ALA A 77 -0.91 -13.98 -2.67
CA ALA A 77 -0.84 -12.58 -2.27
C ALA A 77 0.05 -12.40 -1.03
N GLY A 78 1.00 -11.46 -1.13
CA GLY A 78 1.96 -11.15 -0.07
C GLY A 78 1.82 -9.71 0.41
N LYS A 79 2.92 -8.95 0.43
CA LYS A 79 2.94 -7.55 0.86
C LYS A 79 2.08 -6.66 -0.06
N PRO A 80 1.23 -5.74 0.48
CA PRO A 80 0.45 -4.79 -0.30
C PRO A 80 1.33 -3.76 -1.01
N GLY A 81 0.77 -3.16 -2.06
CA GLY A 81 1.25 -1.89 -2.60
C GLY A 81 0.96 -0.73 -1.65
N HIS A 82 1.66 0.39 -1.86
CA HIS A 82 1.46 1.60 -1.07
C HIS A 82 1.58 2.85 -1.97
N GLU A 83 0.56 3.71 -1.93
CA GLU A 83 0.51 5.00 -2.62
C GLU A 83 0.02 6.07 -1.63
N THR A 84 0.94 6.90 -1.13
CA THR A 84 0.65 7.94 -0.13
C THR A 84 -0.31 9.03 -0.64
N TYR A 85 -0.31 9.29 -1.95
CA TYR A 85 -0.90 10.48 -2.56
C TYR A 85 -1.96 10.14 -3.60
N GLU A 86 -3.05 10.90 -3.62
CA GLU A 86 -4.08 10.87 -4.67
C GLU A 86 -3.59 11.55 -5.94
N ASP A 87 -4.30 11.37 -7.04
CA ASP A 87 -3.98 12.06 -8.28
C ASP A 87 -4.17 13.59 -8.14
N CYS A 88 -3.32 14.35 -8.84
CA CYS A 88 -3.42 15.80 -8.81
C CYS A 88 -4.71 16.27 -9.50
N PRO A 89 -5.40 17.31 -8.98
CA PRO A 89 -6.65 17.79 -9.54
C PRO A 89 -6.46 18.28 -10.99
N VAL A 90 -7.53 18.16 -11.78
CA VAL A 90 -7.53 18.49 -13.22
C VAL A 90 -6.95 19.89 -13.48
N GLY A 91 -6.03 19.97 -14.42
CA GLY A 91 -5.31 21.22 -14.73
C GLY A 91 -4.08 21.48 -13.86
N THR A 92 -3.62 20.49 -13.08
CA THR A 92 -2.34 20.51 -12.36
C THR A 92 -1.53 19.24 -12.66
N THR A 93 -0.21 19.31 -12.50
CA THR A 93 0.72 18.19 -12.75
C THR A 93 1.45 17.79 -11.47
N VAL A 94 1.87 16.53 -11.35
CA VAL A 94 2.69 16.09 -10.20
C VAL A 94 4.00 16.87 -10.16
N GLY A 95 4.25 17.51 -9.02
CA GLY A 95 5.48 18.20 -8.67
C GLY A 95 6.22 17.48 -7.55
N TYR A 96 7.47 17.87 -7.36
CA TYR A 96 8.37 17.25 -6.40
C TYR A 96 9.00 18.30 -5.48
N SER A 97 8.95 18.08 -4.16
CA SER A 97 9.74 18.87 -3.21
C SER A 97 11.20 18.41 -3.19
N SER A 98 12.13 19.38 -3.19
CA SER A 98 13.56 19.13 -3.11
C SER A 98 13.98 18.90 -1.66
N GLN A 99 13.80 17.69 -1.16
CA GLN A 99 13.98 17.38 0.25
C GLN A 99 15.44 17.02 0.61
N GLY A 100 16.28 18.06 0.75
CA GLY A 100 17.58 17.98 1.44
C GLY A 100 18.81 17.72 0.57
N ASN A 101 19.99 17.97 1.17
CA ASN A 101 21.32 18.02 0.53
C ASN A 101 21.86 16.69 -0.07
N ASN A 102 21.08 15.61 -0.10
CA ASN A 102 21.58 14.24 -0.27
C ASN A 102 21.09 13.53 -1.55
N GLY A 103 21.10 14.22 -2.69
CA GLY A 103 21.10 13.60 -4.04
C GLY A 103 19.92 12.70 -4.46
N GLY A 104 18.96 12.44 -3.57
CA GLY A 104 17.77 11.65 -3.86
C GLY A 104 16.76 12.44 -4.68
N GLY A 105 16.01 11.73 -5.54
CA GLY A 105 14.83 12.31 -6.20
C GLY A 105 13.84 12.83 -5.16
N GLY A 106 13.25 14.00 -5.43
CA GLY A 106 12.26 14.60 -4.53
C GLY A 106 11.04 13.72 -4.31
N GLU A 107 10.30 13.97 -3.23
CA GLU A 107 9.02 13.28 -3.00
C GLU A 107 7.94 13.88 -3.92
N PRO A 108 7.06 13.07 -4.57
CA PRO A 108 5.98 13.57 -5.44
C PRO A 108 4.80 14.15 -4.63
N ASP A 109 5.11 15.07 -3.72
CA ASP A 109 4.26 15.64 -2.66
C ASP A 109 3.54 16.93 -3.09
N GLN A 110 3.68 17.36 -4.34
CA GLN A 110 3.14 18.62 -4.85
C GLN A 110 2.24 18.42 -6.08
N CYS A 111 1.27 19.31 -6.25
CA CYS A 111 0.54 19.54 -7.49
C CYS A 111 0.86 20.96 -7.99
N ILE A 112 1.47 21.03 -9.17
CA ILE A 112 1.93 22.26 -9.81
C ILE A 112 0.89 22.74 -10.80
N LYS A 113 0.52 24.02 -10.68
CA LYS A 113 -0.25 24.76 -11.69
C LYS A 113 0.63 25.84 -12.30
N THR A 114 0.81 25.81 -13.61
CA THR A 114 1.44 26.92 -14.35
C THR A 114 0.38 27.97 -14.65
N VAL A 115 0.62 29.21 -14.26
CA VAL A 115 -0.23 30.37 -14.55
C VAL A 115 0.56 31.44 -15.29
N ASP A 116 -0.12 32.13 -16.19
CA ASP A 116 0.41 33.33 -16.84
C ASP A 116 -0.16 34.58 -16.14
N ILE A 117 0.72 35.33 -15.49
CA ILE A 117 0.42 36.59 -14.80
C ILE A 117 0.71 37.82 -15.67
N CYS A 118 0.95 37.67 -16.98
CA CYS A 118 1.03 38.80 -17.93
C CYS A 118 -0.35 39.44 -18.10
N ARG A 119 -0.71 40.29 -17.13
CA ARG A 119 -1.86 41.20 -17.24
C ARG A 119 -1.42 42.64 -16.97
N SER A 120 -2.06 43.54 -17.72
CA SER A 120 -1.80 44.98 -17.69
C SER A 120 -1.89 45.55 -16.28
N ALA A 121 -1.21 46.68 -16.04
CA ALA A 121 -0.88 47.26 -14.74
C ALA A 121 -2.04 47.58 -13.74
N GLY A 122 -3.30 47.27 -14.06
CA GLY A 122 -4.49 47.60 -13.27
C GLY A 122 -5.14 46.46 -12.45
N GLN A 123 -4.74 45.19 -12.57
CA GLN A 123 -5.41 44.06 -11.89
C GLN A 123 -4.69 43.53 -10.62
N ARG A 124 -3.89 44.37 -9.95
CA ARG A 124 -2.98 43.98 -8.83
C ARG A 124 -3.65 43.56 -7.50
N ALA A 125 -4.95 43.25 -7.47
CA ALA A 125 -5.75 43.27 -6.23
C ALA A 125 -6.47 41.96 -5.85
N SER A 126 -6.26 40.83 -6.54
CA SER A 126 -7.12 39.63 -6.35
C SER A 126 -6.44 38.30 -5.93
N ASP A 127 -5.10 38.23 -5.80
CA ASP A 127 -4.39 36.98 -5.41
C ASP A 127 -3.65 37.09 -4.06
N ALA A 128 -4.18 37.90 -3.14
CA ALA A 128 -3.64 38.03 -1.78
C ALA A 128 -4.01 36.84 -0.86
N ASP A 129 -4.88 35.93 -1.32
CA ASP A 129 -5.57 34.92 -0.49
C ASP A 129 -4.83 33.56 -0.42
N LEU A 130 -3.83 33.33 -1.26
CA LEU A 130 -3.01 32.10 -1.27
C LEU A 130 -1.86 32.11 -0.24
N ARG A 131 -2.01 32.87 0.86
CA ARG A 131 -0.98 33.00 1.90
C ARG A 131 -0.99 31.82 2.87
N GLY A 132 -0.10 30.86 2.65
CA GLY A 132 0.36 29.93 3.70
C GLY A 132 0.68 28.51 3.25
N THR A 133 0.06 28.04 2.17
CA THR A 133 0.16 26.63 1.72
C THR A 133 0.85 26.45 0.38
N VAL A 134 1.31 27.53 -0.27
CA VAL A 134 1.57 27.53 -1.71
C VAL A 134 2.96 28.06 -2.04
N ILE A 135 3.79 27.27 -2.73
CA ILE A 135 5.14 27.68 -3.17
C ILE A 135 5.04 28.28 -4.57
N ARG A 136 5.40 29.56 -4.69
CA ARG A 136 5.39 30.33 -5.95
C ARG A 136 6.80 30.36 -6.53
N ARG A 137 6.99 29.79 -7.73
CA ARG A 137 8.26 29.81 -8.48
C ARG A 137 8.08 30.62 -9.76
N SER A 138 8.86 31.69 -9.96
CA SER A 138 8.89 32.48 -11.20
C SER A 138 10.12 32.10 -12.03
N PHE A 139 10.01 32.08 -13.35
CA PHE A 139 11.01 31.46 -14.25
C PHE A 139 11.58 32.46 -15.27
N GLY A 140 12.57 33.27 -14.87
CA GLY A 140 13.28 34.15 -15.80
C GLY A 140 14.47 34.88 -15.20
N ASP A 141 15.53 35.02 -16.01
CA ASP A 141 16.83 35.60 -15.61
C ASP A 141 16.83 37.13 -15.45
N ARG A 142 15.76 37.83 -15.88
CA ARG A 142 15.71 39.30 -16.01
C ARG A 142 14.39 39.97 -15.61
N GLY A 143 13.46 39.24 -15.01
CA GLY A 143 12.19 39.80 -14.51
C GLY A 143 11.05 39.94 -15.53
N ASP A 144 11.29 39.66 -16.81
CA ASP A 144 10.26 39.66 -17.87
C ASP A 144 9.39 38.38 -17.91
N SER A 145 9.63 37.41 -17.03
CA SER A 145 8.90 36.15 -17.00
C SER A 145 7.57 36.26 -16.27
N CYS A 146 6.51 36.50 -17.04
CA CYS A 146 5.12 36.42 -16.59
C CYS A 146 4.62 35.01 -16.21
N ILE A 147 5.44 33.98 -16.36
CA ILE A 147 5.04 32.60 -16.05
C ILE A 147 5.44 32.26 -14.62
N GLU A 148 4.45 31.81 -13.85
CA GLU A 148 4.65 31.33 -12.49
C GLU A 148 4.12 29.91 -12.32
N GLN A 149 4.83 29.12 -11.52
CA GLN A 149 4.34 27.84 -11.03
C GLN A 149 3.87 28.03 -9.59
N ILE A 150 2.61 27.66 -9.38
CA ILE A 150 1.92 27.62 -8.11
C ILE A 150 1.91 26.14 -7.67
N ALA A 151 2.80 25.78 -6.75
CA ALA A 151 2.86 24.42 -6.20
C ALA A 151 2.04 24.35 -4.91
N THR A 152 1.03 23.48 -4.91
CA THR A 152 0.16 23.15 -3.78
C THR A 152 0.53 21.77 -3.23
N PRO A 153 0.30 21.45 -1.94
CA PRO A 153 0.50 20.11 -1.41
C PRO A 153 -0.45 19.12 -2.10
N ARG A 154 0.07 17.97 -2.49
CA ARG A 154 -0.70 16.91 -3.13
C ARG A 154 -1.62 16.24 -2.09
N PRO A 155 -2.90 15.98 -2.40
CA PRO A 155 -3.80 15.31 -1.45
C PRO A 155 -3.26 13.92 -1.09
N ARG A 156 -3.40 13.54 0.19
CA ARG A 156 -2.98 12.22 0.69
C ARG A 156 -4.17 11.27 0.66
N ARG A 157 -3.94 10.01 0.23
CA ARG A 157 -5.00 8.99 0.23
C ARG A 157 -5.46 8.71 1.66
N ALA A 158 -6.77 8.64 1.89
CA ALA A 158 -7.34 8.11 3.13
C ALA A 158 -6.94 6.63 3.34
N ASP A 159 -6.96 5.87 2.24
CA ASP A 159 -6.59 4.46 2.15
C ASP A 159 -5.34 4.30 1.27
N PRO A 160 -4.12 4.37 1.83
CA PRO A 160 -2.89 4.39 1.04
C PRO A 160 -2.33 3.00 0.72
N TYR A 161 -2.84 1.92 1.31
CA TYR A 161 -2.41 0.56 1.01
C TYR A 161 -3.36 -0.11 0.03
N PHE A 162 -2.86 -1.02 -0.82
CA PHE A 162 -3.70 -1.72 -1.77
C PHE A 162 -3.24 -3.13 -2.14
N PHE A 163 -4.21 -3.92 -2.62
CA PHE A 163 -4.00 -5.20 -3.29
C PHE A 163 -4.58 -5.17 -4.71
N ASP A 164 -3.80 -5.63 -5.69
CA ASP A 164 -4.26 -5.83 -7.07
C ASP A 164 -4.65 -7.31 -7.26
N ILE A 165 -5.92 -7.64 -7.01
CA ILE A 165 -6.45 -9.01 -7.02
C ILE A 165 -7.12 -9.30 -8.37
N PRO A 166 -6.80 -10.40 -9.07
CA PRO A 166 -7.51 -10.77 -10.29
C PRO A 166 -8.96 -11.19 -9.99
N ASN A 167 -9.91 -10.70 -10.79
CA ASN A 167 -11.29 -11.20 -10.76
C ASN A 167 -11.43 -12.54 -11.49
N ASP A 168 -12.65 -13.06 -11.56
CA ASP A 168 -13.04 -14.27 -12.28
C ASP A 168 -12.69 -14.27 -13.79
N GLN A 169 -12.52 -13.08 -14.38
CA GLN A 169 -12.08 -12.88 -15.77
C GLN A 169 -10.56 -12.63 -15.91
N GLY A 170 -9.80 -12.72 -14.82
CA GLY A 170 -8.35 -12.46 -14.78
C GLY A 170 -7.95 -10.98 -14.82
N VAL A 171 -8.91 -10.05 -14.80
CA VAL A 171 -8.66 -8.60 -14.74
C VAL A 171 -8.30 -8.22 -13.31
N LYS A 172 -7.15 -7.57 -13.11
CA LYS A 172 -6.75 -7.08 -11.79
C LYS A 172 -7.63 -5.92 -11.35
N GLN A 173 -8.37 -6.11 -10.27
CA GLN A 173 -9.08 -5.05 -9.56
C GLN A 173 -8.25 -4.61 -8.35
N ARG A 174 -8.14 -3.29 -8.16
CA ARG A 174 -7.45 -2.72 -7.00
C ARG A 174 -8.40 -2.58 -5.82
N PHE A 175 -7.97 -3.08 -4.67
CA PHE A 175 -8.66 -2.95 -3.38
C PHE A 175 -7.83 -2.09 -2.44
N TRP A 176 -8.38 -0.96 -2.03
CA TRP A 176 -7.72 0.02 -1.16
C TRP A 176 -8.12 -0.19 0.30
N PHE A 177 -7.17 0.05 1.21
CA PHE A 177 -7.40 0.04 2.66
C PHE A 177 -6.38 0.91 3.40
N ASN A 178 -6.70 1.22 4.66
CA ASN A 178 -5.80 1.86 5.61
C ASN A 178 -5.47 0.94 6.79
N LEU A 179 -4.42 1.31 7.53
CA LEU A 179 -3.95 0.60 8.73
C LEU A 179 -4.08 1.47 9.99
N ASN A 180 -5.04 2.38 9.99
CA ASN A 180 -5.36 3.20 11.15
C ASN A 180 -6.22 2.39 12.13
N HIS A 181 -5.91 2.42 13.42
CA HIS A 181 -6.61 1.73 14.49
C HIS A 181 -6.46 2.51 15.80
#